data_AF-A0A7J6T1J0-F1
#
_entry.id   AF-A0A7J6T1J0-F1
#
_cell.length_a   1.000
_cell.length_b   1.000
_cell.length_c   1.000
_cell.angle_alpha   90.00
_cell.angle_beta   90.00
_cell.angle_gamma   90.00
#
_symmetry.space_group_name_H-M   'P 1'
#
loop_
_entity.id
_entity.type
_entity.pdbx_description
1 polymer ?
#
loop_
_entity_poly.entity_id
_entity_poly.type
_entity_poly.pdbx_seq_one_letter_code
_entity_poly.pdbx_strand_id
1 'polypeptide(L)'
;EAVVAGILFLITFVCAFIYKFIPHGYRVFRWSHWLVYIATLVLFFHTLQHELVQSQFYDSAAPYVTSGVLFVVWIASIIERVIELVETIVQAVSTKSKKHFDEHPDASGSAFCSKVESITPLTDGDDKGEAVACEIVLRSHVKPKPGQWVSVTFPGKDCVAHAFSPLPNPKEENTMKLLVSCDGYMTKKFVAADFERFINSRVYVQGPYGTSDLPKQIAGPGDYTVMIAGGTGITPIASVIASLPADQKEKVSLLWAFRSSGEFVSVHQLLAGVGHRNL
;
A
#
# COMPACT_ATOMS: atom_id res chain seq x y z
N GLU A 1 -34.82 -18.32 -17.37
CA GLU A 1 -34.38 -17.60 -16.15
C GLU A 1 -33.07 -18.14 -15.57
N ALA A 2 -32.99 -19.42 -15.18
CA ALA A 2 -31.73 -20.04 -14.72
C ALA A 2 -30.56 -19.89 -15.72
N VAL A 3 -30.86 -19.90 -17.02
CA VAL A 3 -29.88 -19.69 -18.09
C VAL A 3 -29.31 -18.26 -18.08
N VAL A 4 -30.11 -17.24 -17.81
CA VAL A 4 -29.66 -15.83 -17.81
C VAL A 4 -28.80 -15.54 -16.58
N ALA A 5 -29.22 -16.03 -15.41
CA ALA A 5 -28.42 -15.94 -14.18
C ALA A 5 -27.09 -16.72 -14.30
N GLY A 6 -27.12 -17.90 -14.93
CA GLY A 6 -25.92 -18.69 -15.23
C GLY A 6 -24.96 -17.97 -16.19
N ILE A 7 -25.48 -17.30 -17.22
CA ILE A 7 -24.67 -16.51 -18.16
C ILE A 7 -24.05 -15.30 -17.45
N LEU A 8 -24.79 -14.57 -16.62
CA LEU A 8 -24.26 -13.43 -15.86
C LEU A 8 -23.16 -13.87 -14.89
N PHE A 9 -23.39 -14.97 -14.16
CA PHE A 9 -22.37 -15.54 -13.26
C PHE A 9 -21.12 -15.98 -14.04
N LEU A 10 -21.28 -16.62 -15.20
CA LEU A 10 -20.17 -17.02 -16.05
C LEU A 10 -19.39 -15.80 -16.56
N ILE A 11 -20.07 -14.72 -16.96
CA ILE A 11 -19.42 -13.46 -17.36
C ILE A 11 -18.64 -12.87 -16.20
N THR A 12 -19.22 -12.79 -14.99
CA THR A 12 -18.52 -12.31 -13.80
C THR A 12 -17.30 -13.17 -13.48
N PHE A 13 -17.43 -14.50 -13.58
CA PHE A 13 -16.35 -15.45 -13.32
C PHE A 13 -15.23 -15.35 -14.38
N VAL A 14 -15.57 -15.26 -15.67
CA VAL A 14 -14.60 -15.08 -16.76
C VAL A 14 -13.91 -13.72 -16.64
N CYS A 15 -14.62 -12.66 -16.27
CA CYS A 15 -14.01 -11.36 -15.98
C CYS A 15 -13.06 -11.43 -14.77
N ALA A 16 -13.43 -12.15 -13.70
CA ALA A 16 -12.57 -12.38 -12.53
C ALA A 16 -11.36 -13.29 -12.83
N PHE A 17 -11.51 -14.22 -13.77
CA PHE A 17 -10.42 -15.08 -14.23
C PHE A 17 -9.45 -14.31 -15.12
N ILE A 18 -9.96 -13.53 -16.08
CA ILE A 18 -9.18 -12.59 -16.90
C ILE A 18 -8.44 -11.59 -16.00
N TYR A 19 -9.09 -11.09 -14.95
CA TYR A 19 -8.53 -10.24 -13.91
C TYR A 19 -7.29 -10.82 -13.21
N LYS A 20 -7.24 -12.15 -13.01
CA LYS A 20 -6.14 -12.83 -12.34
C LYS A 20 -4.96 -13.15 -13.26
N PHE A 21 -5.21 -13.36 -14.55
CA PHE A 21 -4.24 -13.98 -15.46
C PHE A 21 -3.76 -13.11 -16.63
N ILE A 22 -4.41 -11.97 -16.91
CA ILE A 22 -3.98 -11.11 -18.02
C ILE A 22 -3.32 -9.82 -17.51
N PRO A 23 -2.01 -9.62 -17.74
CA PRO A 23 -1.34 -8.37 -17.40
C PRO A 23 -1.80 -7.29 -18.38
N HIS A 24 -2.76 -6.47 -17.99
CA HIS A 24 -3.20 -5.31 -18.75
C HIS A 24 -2.80 -4.01 -18.04
N GLY A 25 -2.60 -2.96 -18.84
CA GLY A 25 -2.36 -1.62 -18.32
C GLY A 25 -3.50 -1.16 -17.41
N TYR A 26 -3.17 -0.43 -16.35
CA TYR A 26 -4.06 0.03 -15.28
C TYR A 26 -5.37 0.67 -15.77
N ARG A 27 -5.37 1.29 -16.96
CA ARG A 27 -6.57 1.85 -17.58
C ARG A 27 -7.63 0.79 -17.86
N VAL A 28 -7.25 -0.35 -18.43
CA VAL A 28 -8.16 -1.46 -18.74
C VAL A 28 -8.64 -2.13 -17.44
N PHE A 29 -7.77 -2.25 -16.45
CA PHE A 29 -8.11 -2.69 -15.09
C PHE A 29 -9.21 -1.83 -14.46
N ARG A 30 -9.13 -0.50 -14.59
CA ARG A 30 -10.14 0.41 -14.05
C ARG A 30 -11.48 0.26 -14.76
N TRP A 31 -11.48 0.13 -16.09
CA TRP A 31 -12.70 -0.07 -16.90
C TRP A 31 -13.37 -1.43 -16.64
N SER A 32 -12.60 -2.51 -16.47
CA SER A 32 -13.18 -3.83 -16.17
C SER A 32 -13.83 -3.88 -14.79
N HIS A 33 -13.29 -3.16 -13.81
CA HIS A 33 -13.94 -2.98 -12.50
C HIS A 33 -15.31 -2.26 -12.63
N TRP A 34 -15.42 -1.25 -13.48
CA TRP A 34 -16.70 -0.60 -13.78
C TRP A 34 -17.72 -1.55 -14.42
N LEU A 35 -17.27 -2.47 -15.27
CA LEU A 35 -18.16 -3.49 -15.85
C LEU A 35 -18.72 -4.46 -14.81
N VAL A 36 -17.93 -4.85 -13.81
CA VAL A 36 -18.43 -5.66 -12.68
C VAL A 36 -19.53 -4.90 -11.93
N TYR A 37 -19.35 -3.60 -11.68
CA TYR A 37 -20.38 -2.78 -11.03
C TYR A 37 -21.66 -2.67 -11.87
N ILE A 38 -21.53 -2.47 -13.18
CA ILE A 38 -22.69 -2.43 -14.09
C ILE A 38 -23.42 -3.79 -14.10
N ALA A 39 -22.68 -4.90 -14.16
CA ALA A 39 -23.27 -6.24 -14.14
C ALA A 39 -24.03 -6.50 -12.84
N THR A 40 -23.49 -6.11 -11.68
CA THR A 40 -24.17 -6.22 -10.38
C THR A 40 -25.44 -5.36 -10.34
N LEU A 41 -25.40 -4.15 -10.88
CA LEU A 41 -26.55 -3.25 -10.94
C LEU A 41 -27.66 -3.80 -11.86
N VAL A 42 -27.28 -4.36 -13.02
CA VAL A 42 -28.22 -5.06 -13.92
C VAL A 42 -28.84 -6.28 -13.23
N LEU A 43 -28.04 -7.08 -12.52
CA LEU A 43 -28.54 -8.23 -11.76
C LEU A 43 -29.55 -7.78 -10.69
N PHE A 44 -29.26 -6.69 -9.98
CA PHE A 44 -30.14 -6.10 -8.97
C PHE A 44 -31.48 -5.62 -9.56
N PHE A 45 -31.46 -4.87 -10.65
CA PHE A 45 -32.69 -4.44 -11.33
C PHE A 45 -33.49 -5.61 -11.90
N HIS A 46 -32.80 -6.64 -12.42
CA HIS A 46 -33.47 -7.87 -12.85
C HIS A 46 -34.16 -8.58 -11.69
N THR A 47 -33.52 -8.67 -10.52
CA THR A 47 -34.16 -9.24 -9.32
C THR A 47 -35.34 -8.42 -8.82
N LEU A 48 -35.25 -7.08 -8.84
CA LEU A 48 -36.36 -6.19 -8.46
C LEU A 48 -37.55 -6.25 -9.42
N GLN A 49 -37.29 -6.30 -10.74
CA GLN A 49 -38.36 -6.47 -11.73
C GLN A 49 -39.08 -7.80 -11.53
N HIS A 50 -38.33 -8.86 -11.22
CA HIS A 50 -38.91 -10.16 -10.91
C HIS A 50 -39.75 -10.11 -9.62
N GLU A 51 -39.32 -9.38 -8.59
CA GLU A 51 -40.07 -9.18 -7.34
C GLU A 51 -41.40 -8.44 -7.55
N LEU A 52 -41.40 -7.41 -8.41
CA LEU A 52 -42.63 -6.71 -8.83
C LEU A 52 -43.59 -7.62 -9.60
N VAL A 53 -43.08 -8.60 -10.35
CA VAL A 53 -43.87 -9.51 -11.19
C VAL A 53 -44.30 -10.80 -10.45
N GLN A 54 -43.51 -11.30 -9.49
CA GLN A 54 -43.76 -12.55 -8.76
C GLN A 54 -44.25 -12.38 -7.31
N SER A 55 -44.57 -11.16 -6.86
CA SER A 55 -45.21 -10.92 -5.56
C SER A 55 -46.56 -11.65 -5.31
N GLN A 56 -47.00 -12.52 -6.23
CA GLN A 56 -48.14 -13.42 -6.05
C GLN A 56 -47.78 -14.87 -5.71
N PHE A 57 -46.53 -15.36 -5.82
CA PHE A 57 -46.23 -16.78 -5.57
C PHE A 57 -44.81 -17.06 -5.02
N TYR A 58 -44.75 -17.64 -3.81
CA TYR A 58 -43.68 -18.43 -3.12
C TYR A 58 -43.00 -17.89 -1.83
N ASP A 59 -42.86 -18.83 -0.87
CA ASP A 59 -42.46 -18.72 0.56
C ASP A 59 -40.95 -18.87 0.88
N SER A 60 -40.03 -18.87 -0.09
CA SER A 60 -38.60 -19.13 0.22
C SER A 60 -37.77 -17.84 0.33
N ALA A 61 -37.56 -17.33 1.54
CA ALA A 61 -36.83 -16.08 1.82
C ALA A 61 -35.28 -16.12 1.60
N ALA A 62 -34.70 -17.28 1.27
CA ALA A 62 -33.25 -17.47 1.24
C ALA A 62 -32.45 -16.66 0.18
N PRO A 63 -32.87 -16.53 -1.09
CA PRO A 63 -32.13 -15.73 -2.08
C PRO A 63 -32.25 -14.21 -1.89
N TYR A 64 -33.18 -13.75 -1.04
CA TYR A 64 -33.45 -12.33 -0.79
C TYR A 64 -32.48 -11.72 0.23
N VAL A 65 -32.03 -12.52 1.20
CA VAL A 65 -31.09 -12.06 2.24
C VAL A 65 -29.68 -11.88 1.67
N THR A 66 -29.26 -12.77 0.76
CA THR A 66 -27.93 -12.70 0.14
C THR A 66 -27.79 -11.55 -0.85
N SER A 67 -28.81 -11.24 -1.64
CA SER A 67 -28.78 -10.07 -2.55
C SER A 67 -28.82 -8.74 -1.78
N GLY A 68 -29.62 -8.65 -0.71
CA GLY A 68 -29.68 -7.47 0.16
C GLY A 68 -28.37 -7.20 0.90
N VAL A 69 -27.72 -8.23 1.45
CA VAL A 69 -26.42 -8.09 2.13
C VAL A 69 -25.33 -7.65 1.15
N LEU A 70 -25.28 -8.23 -0.06
CA LEU A 70 -24.34 -7.81 -1.09
C LEU A 70 -24.59 -6.37 -1.54
N PHE A 71 -25.84 -5.92 -1.58
CA PHE A 71 -26.20 -4.53 -1.90
C PHE A 71 -25.76 -3.54 -0.82
N VAL A 72 -25.90 -3.89 0.46
CA VAL A 72 -25.42 -3.04 1.57
C VAL A 72 -23.89 -2.95 1.57
N VAL A 73 -23.19 -4.06 1.36
CA VAL A 73 -21.72 -4.07 1.21
C VAL A 73 -21.28 -3.25 -0.02
N TRP A 74 -22.06 -3.31 -1.10
CA TRP A 74 -21.83 -2.52 -2.31
C TRP A 74 -22.01 -1.01 -2.07
N ILE A 75 -23.08 -0.60 -1.39
CA ILE A 75 -23.30 0.81 -1.03
C ILE A 75 -22.19 1.30 -0.10
N ALA A 76 -21.79 0.50 0.90
CA ALA A 76 -20.69 0.87 1.79
C ALA A 76 -19.38 1.09 1.03
N SER A 77 -19.03 0.19 0.10
CA SER A 77 -17.84 0.32 -0.75
C SER A 77 -17.89 1.54 -1.69
N ILE A 78 -19.08 1.89 -2.22
CA ILE A 78 -19.26 3.10 -3.02
C ILE A 78 -19.09 4.34 -2.16
N ILE A 79 -19.70 4.39 -0.97
CA ILE A 79 -19.59 5.52 -0.06
C ILE A 79 -18.12 5.76 0.30
N GLU A 80 -17.37 4.70 0.63
CA GLU A 80 -15.94 4.78 0.93
C GLU A 80 -15.14 5.39 -0.26
N ARG A 81 -15.40 4.92 -1.49
CA ARG A 81 -14.75 5.47 -2.69
C ARG A 81 -15.17 6.90 -3.03
N VAL A 82 -16.42 7.27 -2.74
CA VAL A 82 -16.90 8.65 -2.92
C VAL A 82 -16.22 9.57 -1.91
N ILE A 83 -16.05 9.12 -0.67
CA ILE A 83 -15.29 9.84 0.36
C ILE A 83 -13.85 10.04 -0.11
N GLU A 84 -13.15 8.98 -0.53
CA GLU A 84 -11.79 9.08 -1.08
C GLU A 84 -11.69 10.04 -2.28
N LEU A 85 -12.68 9.99 -3.18
CA LEU A 85 -12.73 10.88 -4.35
C LEU A 85 -12.97 12.34 -3.95
N VAL A 86 -13.88 12.59 -3.01
CA VAL A 86 -14.15 13.93 -2.48
C VAL A 86 -12.91 14.46 -1.78
N GLU A 87 -12.24 13.66 -0.95
CA GLU A 87 -10.97 14.03 -0.33
C GLU A 87 -9.91 14.38 -1.37
N THR A 88 -9.78 13.55 -2.42
CA THR A 88 -8.84 13.79 -3.52
C THR A 88 -9.17 15.07 -4.28
N ILE A 89 -10.45 15.34 -4.57
CA ILE A 89 -10.89 16.56 -5.28
C ILE A 89 -10.70 17.79 -4.40
N VAL A 90 -11.07 17.73 -3.13
CA VAL A 90 -10.86 18.83 -2.16
C VAL A 90 -9.37 19.16 -2.06
N GLN A 91 -8.51 18.13 -2.02
CA GLN A 91 -7.06 18.31 -2.05
C GLN A 91 -6.57 18.90 -3.39
N ALA A 92 -7.09 18.44 -4.53
CA ALA A 92 -6.75 18.97 -5.86
C ALA A 92 -7.23 20.43 -6.07
N VAL A 93 -8.34 20.82 -5.46
CA VAL A 93 -8.89 22.19 -5.52
C VAL A 93 -8.13 23.12 -4.56
N SER A 94 -7.82 22.64 -3.34
CA SER A 94 -6.97 23.35 -2.38
C SER A 94 -5.58 23.67 -2.97
N THR A 95 -4.98 22.69 -3.67
CA THR A 95 -3.66 22.85 -4.31
C THR A 95 -3.66 23.82 -5.51
N LYS A 96 -4.80 24.00 -6.20
CA LYS A 96 -4.91 25.00 -7.28
C LYS A 96 -5.02 26.43 -6.75
N SER A 97 -5.46 26.60 -5.49
CA SER A 97 -5.56 27.90 -4.81
C SER A 97 -4.26 28.31 -4.10
N LYS A 98 -3.42 27.37 -3.65
CA LYS A 98 -2.13 27.67 -3.01
C LYS A 98 -0.99 27.72 -4.04
N LYS A 99 -0.93 28.82 -4.78
CA LYS A 99 0.29 29.24 -5.52
C LYS A 99 1.37 29.84 -4.61
N HIS A 100 1.06 30.06 -3.33
CA HIS A 100 2.04 30.35 -2.30
C HIS A 100 2.30 29.08 -1.49
N PHE A 101 3.55 28.61 -1.60
CA PHE A 101 4.12 27.49 -0.86
C PHE A 101 4.22 27.90 0.62
N ASP A 102 3.47 27.23 1.49
CA ASP A 102 3.69 27.33 2.93
C ASP A 102 4.81 26.35 3.33
N GLU A 103 5.87 26.90 3.92
CA GLU A 103 7.05 26.19 4.46
C GLU A 103 6.77 25.41 5.76
N HIS A 104 5.51 25.28 6.18
CA HIS A 104 5.15 24.59 7.42
C HIS A 104 3.93 23.69 7.24
N PRO A 105 4.12 22.35 7.18
CA PRO A 105 3.01 21.42 7.30
C PRO A 105 2.73 21.21 8.79
N ASP A 106 1.70 21.89 9.29
CA ASP A 106 1.12 21.56 10.59
C ASP A 106 0.55 20.14 10.56
N ALA A 107 0.95 19.38 11.58
CA ALA A 107 0.29 18.22 12.18
C ALA A 107 -0.62 17.33 11.30
N SER A 108 -0.10 16.12 11.03
CA SER A 108 -0.84 14.86 10.84
C SER A 108 -2.13 14.91 10.01
N GLY A 109 -2.04 14.54 8.73
CA GLY A 109 -3.20 14.11 7.93
C GLY A 109 -3.25 14.73 6.53
N SER A 110 -2.67 15.91 6.31
CA SER A 110 -2.65 16.54 5.00
C SER A 110 -1.54 15.97 4.11
N ALA A 111 -1.90 15.54 2.90
CA ALA A 111 -0.91 15.15 1.89
C ALA A 111 0.05 16.32 1.61
N PHE A 112 1.35 16.03 1.55
CA PHE A 112 2.39 17.00 1.20
C PHE A 112 3.17 16.52 -0.03
N CYS A 113 3.75 17.47 -0.75
CA CYS A 113 4.59 17.16 -1.89
C CYS A 113 6.03 16.95 -1.44
N SER A 114 6.60 15.81 -1.80
CA SER A 114 7.98 15.43 -1.53
C SER A 114 8.74 15.22 -2.85
N LYS A 115 10.06 15.19 -2.78
CA LYS A 115 10.94 14.99 -3.94
C LYS A 115 11.71 13.68 -3.77
N VAL A 116 11.76 12.87 -4.81
CA VAL A 116 12.63 11.68 -4.85
C VAL A 116 14.07 12.15 -5.02
N GLU A 117 14.92 11.82 -4.06
CA GLU A 117 16.35 12.17 -4.09
C GLU A 117 17.16 11.09 -4.77
N SER A 118 16.91 9.83 -4.45
CA SER A 118 17.58 8.69 -5.06
C SER A 118 16.68 7.46 -5.12
N ILE A 119 16.97 6.60 -6.08
CA ILE A 119 16.45 5.25 -6.19
C ILE A 119 17.65 4.35 -6.41
N THR A 120 17.84 3.37 -5.53
CA THR A 120 18.95 2.42 -5.59
C THR A 120 18.38 1.02 -5.72
N PRO A 121 18.45 0.40 -6.91
CA PRO A 121 18.10 -1.00 -7.09
C PRO A 121 18.97 -1.89 -6.21
N LEU A 122 18.37 -2.90 -5.57
CA LEU A 122 19.05 -3.88 -4.74
C LEU A 122 19.18 -5.19 -5.54
N THR A 123 20.38 -5.43 -6.08
CA THR A 123 20.70 -6.63 -6.86
C THR A 123 21.51 -7.63 -6.05
N ASP A 124 21.46 -8.89 -6.45
CA ASP A 124 22.32 -9.94 -5.91
C ASP A 124 23.67 -9.96 -6.65
N GLY A 125 24.68 -9.35 -6.04
CA GLY A 125 26.03 -9.30 -6.60
C GLY A 125 26.16 -8.44 -7.87
N ASP A 126 27.19 -8.74 -8.67
CA ASP A 126 27.50 -8.06 -9.95
C ASP A 126 26.56 -8.46 -11.10
N ASP A 127 25.64 -9.39 -10.85
CA ASP A 127 24.68 -9.81 -11.86
C ASP A 127 23.68 -8.68 -12.12
N LYS A 128 23.67 -8.20 -13.37
CA LYS A 128 22.70 -7.23 -13.92
C LYS A 128 21.29 -7.83 -14.06
N GLY A 129 20.91 -8.75 -13.19
CA GLY A 129 19.57 -9.32 -13.12
C GLY A 129 18.53 -8.28 -12.73
N GLU A 130 17.25 -8.59 -12.97
CA GLU A 130 16.12 -7.75 -12.55
C GLU A 130 16.15 -7.60 -11.01
N ALA A 131 16.40 -6.39 -10.51
CA ALA A 131 16.47 -6.17 -9.07
C ALA A 131 15.11 -6.48 -8.42
N VAL A 132 15.13 -7.31 -7.37
CA VAL A 132 13.91 -7.76 -6.68
C VAL A 132 13.37 -6.74 -5.69
N ALA A 133 14.20 -5.78 -5.29
CA ALA A 133 13.83 -4.68 -4.42
C ALA A 133 14.60 -3.40 -4.80
N CYS A 134 14.13 -2.26 -4.34
CA CYS A 134 14.86 -1.01 -4.43
C CYS A 134 14.71 -0.19 -3.15
N GLU A 135 15.73 0.60 -2.86
CA GLU A 135 15.71 1.62 -1.83
C GLU A 135 15.32 2.95 -2.49
N ILE A 136 14.34 3.65 -1.92
CA ILE A 136 13.91 4.96 -2.38
C ILE A 136 14.11 5.97 -1.25
N VAL A 137 14.83 7.05 -1.52
CA VAL A 137 15.03 8.15 -0.58
C VAL A 137 14.18 9.34 -1.01
N LEU A 138 13.30 9.77 -0.11
CA LEU A 138 12.40 10.89 -0.30
C LEU A 138 12.80 12.04 0.62
N ARG A 139 12.80 13.28 0.13
CA ARG A 139 12.94 14.46 0.98
C ARG A 139 11.66 14.68 1.78
N SER A 140 11.71 14.51 3.09
CA SER A 140 10.51 14.59 3.94
C SER A 140 10.81 15.29 5.26
N HIS A 141 9.89 16.18 5.65
CA HIS A 141 9.87 16.79 6.98
C HIS A 141 9.07 15.94 7.98
N VAL A 142 8.24 15.01 7.48
CA VAL A 142 7.48 14.08 8.30
C VAL A 142 8.41 12.99 8.81
N LYS A 143 8.37 12.76 10.13
CA LYS A 143 9.10 11.73 10.86
C LYS A 143 8.10 10.73 11.46
N PRO A 144 7.75 9.66 10.74
CA PRO A 144 6.85 8.63 11.25
C PRO A 144 7.47 7.98 12.49
N LYS A 145 6.64 7.72 13.49
CA LYS A 145 7.07 6.94 14.66
C LYS A 145 7.26 5.48 14.26
N PRO A 146 8.02 4.70 15.03
CA PRO A 146 8.30 3.33 14.64
C PRO A 146 7.02 2.48 14.59
N GLY A 147 6.92 1.63 13.57
CA GLY A 147 5.73 0.87 13.23
C GLY A 147 4.65 1.63 12.43
N GLN A 148 4.79 2.94 12.24
CA GLN A 148 3.90 3.71 11.36
C GLN A 148 4.29 3.57 9.89
N TRP A 149 3.34 3.88 9.01
CA TRP A 149 3.50 3.85 7.57
C TRP A 149 3.03 5.14 6.93
N VAL A 150 3.44 5.39 5.69
CA VAL A 150 2.99 6.53 4.88
C VAL A 150 2.40 6.04 3.57
N SER A 151 1.44 6.79 3.04
CA SER A 151 0.90 6.56 1.71
C SER A 151 1.67 7.44 0.71
N VAL A 152 2.27 6.84 -0.31
CA VAL A 152 3.04 7.56 -1.33
C VAL A 152 2.40 7.36 -2.70
N THR A 153 2.13 8.45 -3.39
CA THR A 153 1.65 8.48 -4.77
C THR A 153 2.76 8.96 -5.68
N PHE A 154 3.21 8.08 -6.58
CA PHE A 154 4.22 8.41 -7.58
C PHE A 154 3.59 9.04 -8.83
N PRO A 155 4.28 9.97 -9.50
CA PRO A 155 3.78 10.60 -10.72
C PRO A 155 3.71 9.59 -11.88
N GLY A 156 2.62 9.59 -12.63
CA GLY A 156 2.43 8.72 -13.79
C GLY A 156 0.98 8.64 -14.26
N LYS A 157 0.69 7.83 -15.29
CA LYS A 157 -0.70 7.58 -15.74
C LYS A 157 -1.55 6.86 -14.69
N ASP A 158 -0.89 6.23 -13.72
CA ASP A 158 -1.49 5.38 -12.70
C ASP A 158 -1.18 5.99 -11.32
N CYS A 159 -1.74 7.18 -11.05
CA CYS A 159 -1.60 7.88 -9.77
C CYS A 159 -2.36 7.12 -8.66
N VAL A 160 -1.79 6.04 -8.17
CA VAL A 160 -2.33 5.25 -7.05
C VAL A 160 -1.44 5.43 -5.84
N ALA A 161 -2.07 5.71 -4.71
CA ALA A 161 -1.44 5.75 -3.41
C ALA A 161 -1.06 4.33 -2.97
N HIS A 162 0.18 4.14 -2.53
CA HIS A 162 0.66 2.89 -1.98
C HIS A 162 1.24 3.09 -0.58
N ALA A 163 0.93 2.16 0.32
CA ALA A 163 1.42 2.18 1.69
C ALA A 163 2.87 1.66 1.78
N PHE A 164 3.74 2.41 2.45
CA PHE A 164 5.12 2.03 2.72
C PHE A 164 5.48 2.31 4.17
N SER A 165 6.14 1.35 4.82
CA SER A 165 6.74 1.56 6.14
C SER A 165 8.16 2.13 5.95
N PRO A 166 8.51 3.25 6.60
CA PRO A 166 9.84 3.82 6.50
C PRO A 166 10.90 2.95 7.17
N LEU A 167 12.07 2.88 6.56
CA LEU A 167 13.28 2.40 7.21
C LEU A 167 13.83 3.47 8.17
N PRO A 168 14.50 3.06 9.26
CA PRO A 168 15.23 4.00 10.11
C PRO A 168 16.33 4.69 9.29
N ASN A 169 16.37 6.02 9.34
CA ASN A 169 17.41 6.81 8.68
C ASN A 169 18.06 7.80 9.66
N PRO A 170 19.07 7.37 10.44
CA PRO A 170 19.67 8.20 11.48
C PRO A 170 20.65 9.26 10.94
N LYS A 171 21.06 9.18 9.67
CA LYS A 171 22.12 10.03 9.10
C LYS A 171 21.62 11.31 8.46
N GLU A 172 20.35 11.38 8.09
CA GLU A 172 19.78 12.48 7.32
C GLU A 172 18.44 12.93 7.91
N GLU A 173 18.43 14.08 8.59
CA GLU A 173 17.25 14.54 9.36
C GLU A 173 16.02 14.87 8.50
N ASN A 174 16.21 15.10 7.20
CA ASN A 174 15.18 15.59 6.28
C ASN A 174 14.87 14.60 5.14
N THR A 175 15.22 13.32 5.33
CA THR A 175 14.93 12.29 4.34
C THR A 175 14.25 11.09 4.97
N MET A 176 13.39 10.47 4.18
CA MET A 176 12.67 9.25 4.50
C MET A 176 13.12 8.17 3.54
N LYS A 177 13.64 7.08 4.09
CA LYS A 177 14.10 5.94 3.32
C LYS A 177 13.00 4.88 3.28
N LEU A 178 12.69 4.36 2.10
CA LEU A 178 11.69 3.32 1.87
C LEU A 178 12.38 2.11 1.24
N LEU A 179 12.01 0.91 1.68
CA LEU A 179 12.38 -0.34 1.01
C LEU A 179 11.16 -0.87 0.26
N VAL A 180 11.29 -1.02 -1.05
CA VAL A 180 10.18 -1.36 -1.93
C VAL A 180 10.49 -2.64 -2.70
N SER A 181 9.61 -3.64 -2.58
CA SER A 181 9.69 -4.85 -3.40
C SER A 181 9.23 -4.54 -4.82
N CYS A 182 9.99 -5.04 -5.79
CA CYS A 182 9.78 -4.82 -7.23
C CYS A 182 8.97 -5.94 -7.89
N ASP A 183 8.00 -6.49 -7.15
CA ASP A 183 7.13 -7.57 -7.65
C ASP A 183 5.87 -7.04 -8.37
N GLY A 184 5.46 -5.80 -8.09
CA GLY A 184 4.21 -5.20 -8.58
C GLY A 184 4.38 -4.45 -9.91
N TYR A 185 3.28 -4.29 -10.66
CA TYR A 185 3.29 -3.55 -11.93
C TYR A 185 3.84 -2.11 -11.80
N MET A 186 3.48 -1.42 -10.71
CA MET A 186 3.98 -0.07 -10.41
C MET A 186 5.45 -0.13 -9.98
N THR A 187 5.78 -0.99 -9.01
CA THR A 187 7.12 -1.00 -8.39
C THR A 187 8.21 -1.55 -9.33
N LYS A 188 7.87 -2.42 -10.29
CA LYS A 188 8.76 -2.82 -11.40
C LYS A 188 9.26 -1.64 -12.22
N LYS A 189 8.50 -0.53 -12.29
CA LYS A 189 8.91 0.68 -13.01
C LYS A 189 10.07 1.41 -12.32
N PHE A 190 10.35 1.14 -11.04
CA PHE A 190 11.48 1.72 -10.30
C PHE A 190 12.82 1.06 -10.60
N VAL A 191 12.80 -0.13 -11.18
CA VAL A 191 14.01 -0.90 -11.52
C VAL A 191 14.19 -1.03 -13.03
N ALA A 192 13.14 -0.77 -13.81
CA ALA A 192 13.23 -0.66 -15.26
C ALA A 192 14.12 0.51 -15.71
N ALA A 193 14.62 0.47 -16.96
CA ALA A 193 15.51 1.47 -17.57
C ALA A 193 15.02 2.93 -17.48
N ASP A 194 13.74 3.13 -17.19
CA ASP A 194 13.13 4.45 -17.03
C ASP A 194 13.30 5.05 -15.62
N PHE A 195 13.94 4.38 -14.64
CA PHE A 195 13.88 4.82 -13.24
C PHE A 195 14.47 6.22 -13.00
N GLU A 196 15.43 6.64 -13.83
CA GLU A 196 16.01 7.99 -13.80
C GLU A 196 14.95 9.09 -13.93
N ARG A 197 13.83 8.82 -14.62
CA ARG A 197 12.70 9.76 -14.74
C ARG A 197 12.02 10.06 -13.41
N PHE A 198 12.13 9.15 -12.44
CA PHE A 198 11.56 9.33 -11.11
C PHE A 198 12.49 10.09 -10.19
N ILE A 199 13.80 10.12 -10.45
CA ILE A 199 14.74 10.95 -9.70
C ILE A 199 14.38 12.42 -9.92
N ASN A 200 14.38 13.21 -8.87
CA ASN A 200 13.89 14.58 -8.83
C ASN A 200 12.40 14.78 -9.11
N SER A 201 11.65 13.70 -9.37
CA SER A 201 10.21 13.80 -9.55
C SER A 201 9.51 14.13 -8.23
N ARG A 202 8.36 14.80 -8.37
CA ARG A 202 7.50 15.14 -7.24
C ARG A 202 6.56 13.98 -6.94
N VAL A 203 6.59 13.52 -5.71
CA VAL A 203 5.67 12.50 -5.18
C VAL A 203 4.77 13.14 -4.14
N TYR A 204 3.59 12.57 -3.95
CA TYR A 204 2.69 12.99 -2.87
C TYR A 204 2.80 11.99 -1.73
N VAL A 205 3.01 12.49 -0.51
CA VAL A 205 3.14 11.68 0.70
C VAL A 205 2.03 12.08 1.65
N GLN A 206 1.31 11.09 2.17
CA GLN A 206 0.22 11.26 3.13
C GLN A 206 0.47 10.39 4.35
N GLY A 207 0.01 10.84 5.51
CA GLY A 207 0.24 10.19 6.81
C GLY A 207 1.04 11.09 7.77
N PRO A 208 1.73 10.51 8.77
CA PRO A 208 1.87 9.07 9.00
C PRO A 208 0.58 8.41 9.48
N TYR A 209 0.42 7.14 9.16
CA TYR A 209 -0.71 6.27 9.51
C TYR A 209 -0.25 5.11 10.40
N GLY A 210 -1.21 4.46 11.06
CA GLY A 210 -0.93 3.42 12.06
C GLY A 210 -0.66 4.01 13.44
N THR A 211 -0.88 3.21 14.47
CA THR A 211 -0.57 3.59 15.85
C THR A 211 0.84 3.13 16.21
N SER A 212 1.58 4.00 16.89
CA SER A 212 2.91 3.67 17.43
C SER A 212 2.80 3.39 18.92
N ASP A 213 1.89 2.49 19.27
CA ASP A 213 1.69 2.05 20.65
C ASP A 213 2.71 0.96 20.97
N LEU A 214 3.99 1.28 20.77
CA LEU A 214 5.06 0.39 21.17
C LEU A 214 5.05 0.30 22.68
N PRO A 215 5.04 -0.91 23.24
CA PRO A 215 5.12 -1.06 24.67
C PRO A 215 6.44 -0.42 25.13
N LYS A 216 6.39 0.32 26.25
CA LYS A 216 7.58 0.95 26.86
C LYS A 216 8.71 -0.06 27.11
N GLN A 217 8.34 -1.33 27.19
CA GLN A 217 9.24 -2.45 27.32
C GLN A 217 8.78 -3.59 26.42
N ILE A 218 9.63 -4.00 25.48
CA ILE A 218 9.35 -5.12 24.57
C ILE A 218 9.59 -6.46 25.25
N ALA A 219 10.55 -6.52 26.18
CA ALA A 219 10.87 -7.73 26.94
C ALA A 219 11.08 -7.39 28.43
N GLY A 220 10.42 -8.14 29.33
CA GLY A 220 10.54 -7.99 30.78
C GLY A 220 11.96 -8.24 31.33
N PRO A 221 12.16 -8.06 32.64
CA PRO A 221 13.39 -8.49 33.31
C PRO A 221 13.54 -10.02 33.21
N GLY A 222 14.47 -10.48 32.36
CA GLY A 222 14.73 -11.92 32.12
C GLY A 222 14.08 -12.50 30.86
N ASP A 223 13.22 -11.74 30.17
CA ASP A 223 12.58 -12.20 28.94
C ASP A 223 13.43 -11.87 27.70
N TYR A 224 13.22 -12.65 26.63
CA TYR A 224 13.76 -12.41 25.30
C TYR A 224 12.62 -12.31 24.29
N THR A 225 12.75 -11.40 23.33
CA THR A 225 11.78 -11.24 22.23
C THR A 225 12.38 -11.73 20.93
N VAL A 226 11.64 -12.58 20.22
CA VAL A 226 11.97 -12.97 18.86
C VAL A 226 11.05 -12.23 17.90
N MET A 227 11.63 -11.43 17.01
CA MET A 227 10.90 -10.77 15.93
C MET A 227 11.15 -11.52 14.63
N ILE A 228 10.07 -11.78 13.88
CA ILE A 228 10.13 -12.55 12.63
C ILE A 228 9.69 -11.64 11.49
N ALA A 229 10.52 -11.52 10.47
CA ALA A 229 10.28 -10.70 9.30
C ALA A 229 10.41 -11.50 7.99
N GLY A 230 9.68 -11.09 6.96
CA GLY A 230 9.77 -11.63 5.61
C GLY A 230 9.85 -10.52 4.57
N GLY A 231 10.88 -10.56 3.70
CA GLY A 231 11.11 -9.57 2.63
C GLY A 231 11.07 -8.13 3.16
N THR A 232 10.31 -7.26 2.50
CA THR A 232 10.12 -5.85 2.92
C THR A 232 9.33 -5.67 4.20
N GLY A 233 8.70 -6.73 4.74
CA GLY A 233 8.07 -6.72 6.06
C GLY A 233 9.05 -6.49 7.22
N ILE A 234 10.36 -6.51 6.95
CA ILE A 234 11.39 -6.07 7.89
C ILE A 234 11.30 -4.58 8.23
N THR A 235 10.77 -3.75 7.34
CA THR A 235 10.77 -2.28 7.49
C THR A 235 10.16 -1.77 8.81
N PRO A 236 8.91 -2.14 9.20
CA PRO A 236 8.37 -1.72 10.49
C PRO A 236 9.19 -2.29 11.66
N ILE A 237 9.61 -3.55 11.59
CA ILE A 237 10.40 -4.21 12.65
C ILE A 237 11.74 -3.49 12.85
N ALA A 238 12.44 -3.16 11.76
CA ALA A 238 13.70 -2.42 11.79
C ALA A 238 13.52 -1.03 12.42
N SER A 239 12.42 -0.34 12.11
CA SER A 239 12.10 0.95 12.75
C SER A 239 11.92 0.78 14.27
N VAL A 240 11.22 -0.26 14.70
CA VAL A 240 10.99 -0.58 16.11
C VAL A 240 12.30 -0.87 16.81
N ILE A 241 13.09 -1.84 16.31
CA ILE A 241 14.39 -2.20 16.86
C ILE A 241 15.28 -0.97 16.95
N ALA A 242 15.32 -0.13 15.92
CA ALA A 242 16.15 1.07 15.90
C ALA A 242 15.80 2.06 17.03
N SER A 243 14.51 2.15 17.37
CA SER A 243 13.99 3.03 18.43
C SER A 243 14.20 2.52 19.85
N LEU A 244 14.59 1.25 20.02
CA LEU A 244 14.76 0.67 21.35
C LEU A 244 16.01 1.20 22.07
N PRO A 245 15.93 1.31 23.41
CA PRO A 245 17.12 1.45 24.26
C PRO A 245 18.10 0.27 24.06
N ALA A 246 19.40 0.53 24.29
CA ALA A 246 20.45 -0.47 24.06
C ALA A 246 20.25 -1.76 24.88
N ASP A 247 19.84 -1.63 26.14
CA ASP A 247 19.55 -2.75 27.05
C ASP A 247 18.38 -3.63 26.58
N GLN A 248 17.44 -3.06 25.82
CA GLN A 248 16.34 -3.82 25.22
C GLN A 248 16.73 -4.41 23.86
N LYS A 249 17.58 -3.74 23.08
CA LYS A 249 18.09 -4.27 21.81
C LYS A 249 18.82 -5.60 22.01
N GLU A 250 19.60 -5.74 23.09
CA GLU A 250 20.30 -6.99 23.43
C GLU A 250 19.36 -8.16 23.74
N LYS A 251 18.09 -7.88 24.04
CA LYS A 251 17.06 -8.90 24.33
C LYS A 251 16.20 -9.23 23.12
N VAL A 252 16.49 -8.64 21.95
CA VAL A 252 15.75 -8.90 20.71
C VAL A 252 16.58 -9.77 19.78
N SER A 253 16.01 -10.89 19.36
CA SER A 253 16.52 -11.70 18.25
C SER A 253 15.67 -11.46 17.01
N LEU A 254 16.31 -11.14 15.90
CA LEU A 254 15.64 -10.95 14.61
C LEU A 254 15.86 -12.19 13.73
N LEU A 255 14.76 -12.85 13.36
CA LEU A 255 14.75 -13.86 12.31
C LEU A 255 14.17 -13.23 11.05
N TRP A 256 14.99 -13.07 10.02
CA TRP A 256 14.57 -12.43 8.79
C TRP A 256 14.82 -13.34 7.59
N ALA A 257 13.74 -13.64 6.86
CA ALA A 257 13.78 -14.33 5.58
C ALA A 257 13.65 -13.31 4.44
N PHE A 258 14.56 -13.35 3.47
CA PHE A 258 14.57 -12.45 2.32
C PHE A 258 14.90 -13.25 1.05
N ARG A 259 14.57 -12.68 -0.12
CA ARG A 259 14.83 -13.33 -1.41
C ARG A 259 16.21 -13.01 -1.97
N SER A 260 16.69 -11.79 -1.75
CA SER A 260 18.00 -11.32 -2.24
C SER A 260 18.92 -10.89 -1.11
N SER A 261 20.20 -11.20 -1.25
CA SER A 261 21.30 -10.63 -0.48
C SER A 261 21.38 -9.09 -0.59
N GLY A 262 20.92 -8.50 -1.70
CA GLY A 262 20.82 -7.04 -1.86
C GLY A 262 19.91 -6.39 -0.80
N GLU A 263 18.76 -7.00 -0.50
CA GLU A 263 17.89 -6.56 0.61
C GLU A 263 18.65 -6.60 1.94
N PHE A 264 19.36 -7.71 2.20
CA PHE A 264 20.14 -7.89 3.42
C PHE A 264 21.17 -6.80 3.63
N VAL A 265 21.98 -6.47 2.62
CA VAL A 265 23.06 -5.48 2.75
C VAL A 265 22.52 -4.10 3.15
N SER A 266 21.45 -3.62 2.51
CA SER A 266 20.87 -2.31 2.83
C SER A 266 20.37 -2.25 4.28
N VAL A 267 19.57 -3.23 4.70
CA VAL A 267 18.98 -3.23 6.05
C VAL A 267 20.02 -3.52 7.12
N HIS A 268 20.96 -4.44 6.86
CA HIS A 268 22.04 -4.75 7.79
C HIS A 268 22.93 -3.53 8.05
N GLN A 269 23.32 -2.77 7.02
CA GLN A 269 24.10 -1.54 7.20
C GLN A 269 23.36 -0.50 8.06
N LEU A 270 22.04 -0.39 7.89
CA LEU A 270 21.21 0.49 8.71
C LEU A 270 21.17 0.02 10.17
N LEU A 271 20.92 -1.26 10.42
CA LEU A 271 20.86 -1.80 11.78
C LEU A 271 22.23 -1.81 12.49
N ALA A 272 23.31 -2.09 11.75
CA ALA A 272 24.68 -2.01 12.27
C ALA A 272 25.06 -0.58 12.68
N GLY A 273 24.62 0.43 11.91
CA GLY A 273 24.77 1.84 12.26
C GLY A 273 23.95 2.28 13.48
N VAL A 274 22.97 1.48 13.92
CA VAL A 274 22.07 1.75 15.06
C VAL A 274 22.49 0.96 16.32
N GLY A 275 23.67 0.34 16.29
CA GLY A 275 24.32 -0.23 17.47
C GLY A 275 24.31 -1.76 17.55
N HIS A 276 23.84 -2.48 16.52
CA HIS A 276 24.07 -3.93 16.48
C HIS A 276 25.53 -4.22 16.10
N ARG A 277 26.34 -4.56 17.10
CA ARG A 277 27.66 -5.15 16.90
C ARG A 277 27.52 -6.65 16.69
N ASN A 278 28.07 -7.11 15.58
CA ASN A 278 28.41 -8.50 15.22
C ASN A 278 27.24 -9.47 15.01
N LEU A 279 26.98 -9.78 13.74
CA LEU A 279 26.62 -11.12 13.28
C LEU A 279 27.88 -11.77 12.70
#